data_AF-A0A5J4JJI0-F1
#
_entry.id   AF-A0A5J4JJI0-F1
#
_cell.length_a   1.000
_cell.length_b   1.000
_cell.length_c   1.000
_cell.angle_alpha   90.00
_cell.angle_beta   90.00
_cell.angle_gamma   90.00
#
_symmetry.space_group_name_H-M   'P 1'
#
loop_
_entity.id
_entity.type
_entity.pdbx_description
1 polymer ?
#
loop_
_entity_poly.entity_id
_entity_poly.type
_entity_poly.pdbx_seq_one_letter_code
_entity_poly.pdbx_strand_id
1 'polypeptide(L)'
;MMAYNKRNEPERIGFDEGICQKVYKVKITTDLRKYTAPARGSKAWKTIFKRRTAVERVNAYLKEYFQLNNVRYRTGKRAKVHFDLVTLIYNASKLAADRINAMLNQGQQAA
;
A
#
# COMPACT_ATOMS: atom_id res chain seq x y z
N MET A 1 -21.70 9.11 -1.44
CA MET A 1 -21.15 8.84 -0.10
C MET A 1 -21.83 7.58 0.41
N MET A 2 -21.15 6.42 0.45
CA MET A 2 -21.79 5.14 0.83
C MET A 2 -21.81 5.01 2.35
N ALA A 3 -23.00 4.88 2.93
CA ALA A 3 -23.23 4.73 4.36
C ALA A 3 -23.19 3.25 4.79
N TYR A 4 -22.58 2.97 5.95
CA TYR A 4 -22.55 1.64 6.57
C TYR A 4 -23.36 1.66 7.86
N ASN A 5 -24.10 0.60 8.20
CA ASN A 5 -24.77 0.50 9.50
C ASN A 5 -24.83 -0.96 10.04
N LYS A 6 -24.58 -1.04 11.35
CA LYS A 6 -24.24 -2.18 12.24
C LYS A 6 -25.31 -3.29 12.45
N ARG A 7 -26.38 -3.43 11.64
CA ARG A 7 -27.57 -4.26 12.04
C ARG A 7 -28.06 -5.39 11.12
N ASN A 8 -27.26 -5.84 10.15
CA ASN A 8 -27.31 -7.25 9.71
C ASN A 8 -28.62 -7.83 9.10
N GLU A 9 -29.43 -7.07 8.35
CA GLU A 9 -30.60 -7.60 7.60
C GLU A 9 -30.41 -7.52 6.07
N PRO A 10 -30.84 -8.54 5.28
CA PRO A 10 -30.60 -8.59 3.83
C PRO A 10 -31.85 -8.29 2.97
N GLU A 11 -31.72 -7.52 1.87
CA GLU A 11 -32.50 -7.79 0.63
C GLU A 11 -32.06 -7.08 -0.68
N ARG A 12 -32.81 -7.40 -1.75
CA ARG A 12 -32.48 -7.67 -3.17
C ARG A 12 -32.12 -6.45 -4.05
N ILE A 13 -31.26 -6.70 -5.04
CA ILE A 13 -30.72 -5.72 -6.01
C ILE A 13 -31.63 -5.62 -7.24
N GLY A 14 -32.31 -4.48 -7.40
CA GLY A 14 -32.99 -4.02 -8.60
C GLY A 14 -33.08 -2.50 -8.53
N PHE A 15 -32.52 -1.80 -9.51
CA PHE A 15 -32.53 -0.34 -9.57
C PHE A 15 -33.74 0.09 -10.39
N ASP A 16 -34.76 0.65 -9.73
CA ASP A 16 -35.90 1.29 -10.38
C ASP A 16 -35.84 2.81 -10.14
N GLU A 17 -36.06 3.56 -11.22
CA GLU A 17 -35.91 5.01 -11.30
C GLU A 17 -37.15 5.70 -10.72
N GLY A 18 -37.00 6.54 -9.69
CA GLY A 18 -38.06 7.48 -9.33
C GLY A 18 -38.01 8.11 -7.94
N ILE A 19 -37.87 7.35 -6.85
CA ILE A 19 -38.13 7.90 -5.50
C ILE A 19 -37.20 7.27 -4.47
N CYS A 20 -36.40 8.09 -3.80
CA CYS A 20 -35.52 7.78 -2.65
C CYS A 20 -34.63 6.53 -2.80
N GLN A 21 -33.33 6.74 -3.02
CA GLN A 21 -32.31 5.67 -2.97
C GLN A 21 -32.38 4.92 -1.63
N LYS A 22 -32.98 3.72 -1.63
CA LYS A 22 -32.92 2.80 -0.49
C LYS A 22 -31.45 2.49 -0.20
N VAL A 23 -30.97 2.91 0.96
CA VAL A 23 -29.60 2.63 1.43
C VAL A 23 -29.58 1.20 1.97
N TYR A 24 -29.07 0.26 1.17
CA TYR A 24 -28.91 -1.14 1.58
C TYR A 24 -27.62 -1.34 2.37
N LYS A 25 -27.70 -2.01 3.52
CA LYS A 25 -26.56 -2.32 4.38
C LYS A 25 -26.04 -3.71 4.02
N VAL A 26 -24.93 -3.78 3.30
CA VAL A 26 -24.27 -5.04 2.96
C VAL A 26 -23.17 -5.32 3.97
N LYS A 27 -23.02 -6.58 4.40
CA LYS A 27 -21.91 -6.98 5.28
C LYS A 27 -20.60 -6.91 4.49
N ILE A 28 -19.54 -6.44 5.13
CA ILE A 28 -18.19 -6.35 4.54
C ILE A 28 -17.68 -7.74 4.12
N THR A 29 -18.07 -8.78 4.85
CA THR A 29 -17.70 -10.18 4.58
C THR A 29 -18.37 -10.76 3.33
N THR A 30 -19.42 -10.12 2.79
CA THR A 30 -20.11 -10.63 1.60
C THR A 30 -19.20 -10.62 0.38
N ASP A 31 -18.35 -9.61 0.24
CA ASP A 31 -17.26 -9.58 -0.73
C ASP A 31 -16.18 -8.61 -0.23
N LEU A 32 -15.09 -9.18 0.27
CA LEU A 32 -13.96 -8.42 0.82
C LEU A 32 -13.23 -7.57 -0.24
N ARG A 33 -13.31 -7.93 -1.53
CA ARG A 33 -12.67 -7.17 -2.61
C ARG A 33 -13.51 -5.95 -2.99
N LYS A 34 -14.83 -6.07 -2.93
CA LYS A 34 -15.77 -5.00 -3.26
C LYS A 34 -16.06 -4.08 -2.08
N TYR A 35 -16.21 -4.65 -0.88
CA TYR A 35 -16.51 -3.94 0.35
C TYR A 35 -15.31 -4.03 1.29
N THR A 36 -14.30 -3.19 1.08
CA THR A 36 -13.09 -3.17 1.91
C THR A 36 -13.28 -2.34 3.17
N ALA A 37 -12.77 -2.80 4.30
CA ALA A 37 -12.54 -1.98 5.49
C ALA A 37 -11.05 -1.60 5.58
N PRO A 38 -10.67 -0.32 5.57
CA PRO A 38 -11.48 0.89 5.45
C PRO A 38 -12.04 1.11 4.04
N ALA A 39 -13.15 1.86 3.95
CA ALA A 39 -13.86 2.12 2.70
C ALA A 39 -12.93 2.72 1.64
N ARG A 40 -12.98 2.18 0.42
CA ARG A 40 -12.16 2.64 -0.70
C ARG A 40 -12.39 4.14 -0.94
N GLY A 41 -11.31 4.90 -1.12
CA GLY A 41 -11.37 6.36 -1.27
C GLY A 41 -11.45 7.17 0.04
N SER A 42 -11.70 6.53 1.19
CA SER A 42 -11.59 7.20 2.50
C SER A 42 -10.16 7.66 2.78
N LYS A 43 -9.99 8.64 3.69
CA LYS A 43 -8.66 9.10 4.12
C LYS A 43 -7.81 7.94 4.67
N ALA A 44 -8.41 7.09 5.51
CA ALA A 44 -7.75 5.91 6.07
C ALA A 44 -7.29 4.93 4.97
N TRP A 45 -8.15 4.65 3.98
CA TRP A 45 -7.79 3.82 2.84
C TRP A 45 -6.65 4.41 2.03
N LYS A 46 -6.69 5.71 1.73
CA LYS A 46 -5.61 6.40 0.98
C LYS A 46 -4.26 6.29 1.70
N THR A 47 -4.24 6.43 3.03
CA THR A 47 -3.02 6.30 3.83
C THR A 47 -2.43 4.88 3.76
N ILE A 48 -3.26 3.85 3.96
CA ILE A 48 -2.81 2.46 3.89
C ILE A 48 -2.35 2.11 2.47
N PHE A 49 -3.11 2.54 1.45
CA PHE A 49 -2.76 2.34 0.06
C PHE A 49 -1.41 2.96 -0.29
N LYS A 50 -1.16 4.21 0.10
CA LYS A 50 0.14 4.87 -0.08
C LYS A 50 1.28 4.11 0.60
N ARG A 51 1.07 3.59 1.81
CA ARG A 51 2.05 2.75 2.51
C ARG A 51 2.34 1.47 1.72
N ARG A 52 1.31 0.78 1.22
CA ARG A 52 1.48 -0.43 0.41
C ARG A 52 2.28 -0.15 -0.86
N THR A 53 1.91 0.89 -1.61
CA THR A 53 2.62 1.27 -2.84
C THR A 53 4.07 1.70 -2.55
N ALA A 54 4.36 2.26 -1.37
CA ALA A 54 5.74 2.52 -0.96
C ALA A 54 6.55 1.22 -0.80
N VAL A 55 6.00 0.20 -0.15
CA VAL A 55 6.64 -1.12 0.00
C VAL A 55 6.82 -1.81 -1.36
N GLU A 56 5.81 -1.75 -2.24
CA GLU A 56 5.90 -2.31 -3.60
C GLU A 56 7.04 -1.67 -4.42
N ARG A 57 7.26 -0.36 -4.27
CA ARG A 57 8.39 0.34 -4.91
C ARG A 57 9.74 -0.13 -4.37
N VAL A 58 9.87 -0.30 -3.05
CA VAL A 58 11.10 -0.85 -2.44
C VAL A 58 11.40 -2.23 -3.00
N ASN A 59 10.40 -3.11 -3.07
CA ASN A 59 10.56 -4.44 -3.64
C ASN A 59 11.00 -4.41 -5.11
N ALA A 60 10.47 -3.47 -5.90
CA ALA A 60 10.90 -3.27 -7.29
C ALA A 60 12.37 -2.82 -7.35
N TYR A 61 12.79 -1.85 -6.55
CA TYR A 61 14.17 -1.38 -6.52
C TYR A 61 15.16 -2.46 -6.12
N LEU A 62 14.80 -3.27 -5.13
CA LEU A 62 15.59 -4.41 -4.70
C LEU A 62 15.76 -5.44 -5.82
N LYS A 63 14.70 -5.72 -6.58
CA LYS A 63 14.74 -6.67 -7.72
C LYS A 63 15.56 -6.14 -8.89
N GLU A 64 15.32 -4.89 -9.29
CA GLU A 64 15.91 -4.29 -10.49
C GLU A 64 17.34 -3.78 -10.25
N TYR A 65 17.54 -2.91 -9.25
CA TYR A 65 18.83 -2.23 -9.03
C TYR A 65 19.82 -3.05 -8.23
N PHE A 66 19.35 -3.84 -7.27
CA PHE A 66 20.21 -4.73 -6.47
C PHE A 66 20.26 -6.15 -7.02
N GLN A 67 19.75 -6.34 -8.24
CA GLN A 67 19.84 -7.58 -9.02
C GLN A 67 19.38 -8.84 -8.28
N LEU A 68 18.44 -8.73 -7.35
CA LEU A 68 17.99 -9.87 -6.54
C LEU A 68 17.44 -11.04 -7.36
N ASN A 69 16.92 -10.77 -8.57
CA ASN A 69 16.47 -11.81 -9.50
C ASN A 69 17.63 -12.55 -10.22
N ASN A 70 18.82 -11.96 -10.29
CA ASN A 70 19.97 -12.51 -11.01
C ASN A 70 20.94 -13.28 -10.10
N VAL A 71 20.73 -13.26 -8.78
CA VAL A 71 21.62 -13.93 -7.85
C VAL A 71 21.27 -15.41 -7.74
N ARG A 72 22.22 -16.28 -8.11
CA ARG A 72 22.05 -17.74 -8.06
C ARG A 72 22.82 -18.32 -6.88
N TYR A 73 22.09 -18.63 -5.81
CA TYR A 73 22.64 -19.38 -4.68
C TYR A 73 22.08 -20.80 -4.65
N ARG A 74 22.97 -21.78 -4.42
CA ARG A 74 22.59 -23.19 -4.26
C ARG A 74 21.87 -23.47 -2.94
N THR A 75 22.18 -22.72 -1.88
CA THR A 75 21.67 -22.98 -0.53
C THR A 75 20.90 -21.77 0.01
N GLY A 76 19.72 -22.01 0.59
CA GLY A 76 18.86 -20.96 1.14
C GLY A 76 19.51 -20.12 2.25
N LYS A 77 20.42 -20.70 3.04
CA LYS A 77 21.15 -19.96 4.10
C LYS A 77 21.98 -18.81 3.53
N ARG A 78 22.69 -19.03 2.42
CA ARG A 78 23.52 -18.00 1.76
C ARG A 78 22.65 -16.95 1.07
N ALA A 79 21.55 -17.38 0.45
CA ALA A 79 20.57 -16.47 -0.14
C ALA A 79 19.95 -15.52 0.89
N LYS A 80 19.62 -16.03 2.07
CA LYS A 80 19.08 -15.22 3.18
C LYS A 80 20.07 -14.14 3.62
N VAL A 81 21.33 -14.51 3.87
CA VAL A 81 22.36 -13.54 4.28
C VAL A 81 22.57 -12.46 3.21
N HIS A 82 22.60 -12.83 1.93
CA HIS A 82 22.70 -11.85 0.85
C HIS A 82 21.50 -10.90 0.81
N PHE A 83 20.29 -11.44 0.94
CA PHE A 83 19.06 -10.63 0.97
C PHE A 83 19.05 -9.65 2.15
N ASP A 84 19.44 -10.11 3.34
CA ASP A 84 19.54 -9.29 4.54
C ASP A 84 20.58 -8.16 4.34
N LEU A 85 21.75 -8.48 3.77
CA LEU A 85 22.80 -7.50 3.47
C LEU A 85 22.34 -6.45 2.44
N VAL A 86 21.70 -6.89 1.36
CA VAL A 86 21.17 -6.00 0.31
C VAL A 86 20.11 -5.06 0.89
N THR A 87 19.25 -5.56 1.76
CA THR A 87 18.22 -4.76 2.43
C THR A 87 18.84 -3.71 3.36
N LEU A 88 19.90 -4.08 4.09
CA LEU A 88 20.66 -3.16 4.93
C LEU A 88 21.30 -2.03 4.10
N ILE A 89 21.97 -2.39 3.00
CA ILE A 89 22.60 -1.42 2.10
C ILE A 89 21.56 -0.47 1.53
N TYR A 90 20.43 -0.98 1.02
CA TYR A 90 19.35 -0.13 0.50
C TYR A 90 18.88 0.90 1.53
N ASN A 91 18.63 0.47 2.78
CA ASN A 91 18.18 1.37 3.84
C ASN A 91 19.25 2.43 4.17
N ALA A 92 20.53 2.05 4.22
CA ALA A 92 21.63 2.98 4.48
C ALA A 92 21.78 4.01 3.35
N SER A 93 21.79 3.56 2.09
CA SER A 93 21.87 4.45 0.92
C SER A 93 20.65 5.37 0.84
N LYS A 94 19.45 4.85 1.11
CA LYS A 94 18.23 5.66 1.09
C LYS A 94 18.24 6.73 2.19
N LEU A 95 18.67 6.38 3.41
CA LEU A 95 18.82 7.32 4.51
C LEU A 95 19.83 8.44 4.18
N ALA A 96 20.97 8.07 3.59
CA ALA A 96 21.98 9.04 3.18
C ALA A 96 21.42 10.01 2.11
N ALA A 97 20.77 9.49 1.08
CA ALA A 97 20.12 10.30 0.05
C ALA A 97 19.04 11.22 0.63
N ASP A 98 18.22 10.72 1.56
CA ASP A 98 17.16 11.50 2.21
C ASP A 98 17.74 12.64 3.06
N ARG A 99 18.87 12.41 3.75
CA ARG A 99 19.59 13.47 4.48
C ARG A 99 20.14 14.55 3.55
N ILE A 100 20.77 14.16 2.44
CA ILE A 100 21.28 15.11 1.44
C ILE A 100 20.14 15.94 0.85
N ASN A 101 19.03 15.29 0.48
CA ASN A 101 17.85 15.99 -0.05
C ASN A 101 17.26 16.97 0.97
N ALA A 102 17.23 16.60 2.26
CA ALA A 102 16.77 17.50 3.31
C ALA A 102 17.66 18.75 3.43
N MET A 103 18.98 18.59 3.37
CA MET A 103 19.94 19.72 3.37
C MET A 103 19.77 20.62 2.15
N LEU A 104 19.62 20.05 0.95
CA LEU A 104 19.43 20.81 -0.28
C LEU A 104 18.13 21.62 -0.27
N ASN A 105 17.03 21.01 0.19
CA ASN A 105 15.74 21.67 0.28
C ASN A 105 15.75 22.83 1.29
N GLN A 106 16.50 22.70 2.39
CA GLN A 106 16.70 23.79 3.36
C GLN A 106 17.50 24.94 2.74
N GLY A 107 18.56 24.63 1.98
CA GLY A 107 19.36 25.65 1.28
C GLY A 107 18.56 26.42 0.22
N GLN A 108 17.62 25.77 -0.48
CA GLN A 108 16.74 26.41 -1.46
C GLN A 108 15.63 27.28 -0.85
N GLN A 109 15.25 27.05 0.41
CA GLN A 109 14.24 27.87 1.10
C GLN A 109 14.83 29.12 1.76
N ALA A 110 16.15 29.14 1.96
CA ALA A 110 16.88 30.26 2.57
C ALA A 110 17.47 31.24 1.54
N ALA A 111 17.39 30.91 0.24
CA ALA A 111 17.75 31.75 -0.89
C ALA A 111 16.49 32.33 -1.54
#